data_AF-A0A6M5YGX7-F1
#
_entry.id   AF-A0A6M5YGX7-F1
#
_cell.length_a   1.000
_cell.length_b   1.000
_cell.length_c   1.000
_cell.angle_alpha   90.00
_cell.angle_beta   90.00
_cell.angle_gamma   90.00
#
_symmetry.space_group_name_H-M   'P 1'
#
loop_
_entity.id
_entity.type
_entity.pdbx_description
1 polymer ?
#
loop_
_entity_poly.entity_id
_entity_poly.type
_entity_poly.pdbx_seq_one_letter_code
_entity_poly.pdbx_strand_id
1 'polypeptide(L)'
;MSIVVSKPGKNKRNKWKDTLYSETLNALLPYIDPFKCGEHYIGPDGNRQVTFSISKETARLYKENPSTARYRNRYFAGVLSPRHIKQGTFQNDQYYTSNRTAGTGKGLAYLDIDAHQGEPDKDALTAAVTALVGRENLFISNDNRLYLKVLWLGHSWEQFTKTVKLLHDACRAWAIVKGFQATVDSPKGLTQLGRLPLNHWNYPKLEEFKAAPDVTLSHIEQLTADIWAEVKAARENTTEGNEEGKVIPFPESVAQQVGNSGSVSGVPFAVDDVKPMIAEYRGVAARLKAKVRHVPNRQRITDLDINYCFVIHNLCALHPNEDKQCPVSRCRAWWNYLYECGVFTRAWDNAKWKCLRDNLTDCGCLDAIDCRYWFDVNGKSKGKAMQYELNARYVVRLEESSNGERASILDAAIAYNPFGWRPVLIERKNSWFTPELDRKLDDLLFAA
;
A
#
# COMPACT_ATOMS: atom_id res chain seq x y z
N MET A 1 58.03 5.26 47.08
CA MET A 1 57.47 5.29 45.70
C MET A 1 55.99 5.60 45.81
N SER A 2 55.60 6.84 45.54
CA SER A 2 54.21 7.30 45.66
C SER A 2 53.53 7.18 44.30
N ILE A 3 52.50 6.33 44.21
CA ILE A 3 51.71 6.14 42.99
C ILE A 3 50.83 7.38 42.81
N VAL A 4 51.17 8.21 41.82
CA VAL A 4 50.33 9.34 41.40
C VAL A 4 49.15 8.78 40.63
N VAL A 5 47.98 8.73 41.28
CA VAL A 5 46.71 8.41 40.63
C VAL A 5 46.34 9.59 39.72
N SER A 6 46.44 9.40 38.41
CA SER A 6 46.05 10.40 37.42
C SER A 6 44.54 10.63 37.48
N LYS A 7 44.12 11.90 37.52
CA LYS A 7 42.70 12.28 37.51
C LYS A 7 42.05 11.81 36.20
N PRO A 8 40.81 11.27 36.22
CA PRO A 8 40.10 10.87 35.01
C PRO A 8 39.95 12.07 34.08
N GLY A 9 40.47 11.93 32.86
CA GLY A 9 40.45 12.98 31.85
C GLY A 9 39.03 13.49 31.58
N LYS A 10 38.88 14.82 31.50
CA LYS A 10 37.62 15.49 31.17
C LYS A 10 36.98 14.81 29.95
N ASN A 11 35.77 14.30 30.13
CA ASN A 11 34.99 13.61 29.09
C ASN A 11 34.93 14.46 27.82
N LYS A 12 35.41 13.92 26.69
CA LYS A 12 35.38 14.51 25.32
C LYS A 12 33.96 14.76 24.77
N ARG A 13 32.92 14.83 25.62
CA ARG A 13 31.50 14.92 25.22
C ARG A 13 31.07 16.30 24.68
N ASN A 14 31.90 17.34 24.77
CA ASN A 14 31.57 18.68 24.27
C ASN A 14 31.90 18.95 22.78
N LYS A 15 32.38 17.97 22.02
CA LYS A 15 32.91 18.22 20.65
C LYS A 15 31.87 18.71 19.62
N TRP A 16 30.58 18.63 19.92
CA TRP A 16 29.51 18.93 18.95
C TRP A 16 28.62 20.13 19.30
N LYS A 17 28.83 20.77 20.46
CA LYS A 17 28.12 22.01 20.77
C LYS A 17 28.42 23.06 19.70
N ASP A 18 27.40 23.79 19.29
CA ASP A 18 27.51 24.90 18.34
C ASP A 18 28.05 24.51 16.97
N THR A 19 27.71 23.29 16.53
CA THR A 19 27.95 22.84 15.15
C THR A 19 26.64 22.82 14.38
N LEU A 20 26.69 23.09 13.07
CA LEU A 20 25.58 22.95 12.13
C LEU A 20 24.73 21.71 12.42
N TYR A 21 25.39 20.58 12.66
CA TYR A 21 24.73 19.29 12.87
C TYR A 21 23.98 19.18 14.21
N SER A 22 24.50 19.80 15.27
CA SER A 22 23.81 19.83 16.56
C SER A 22 22.61 20.78 16.52
N GLU A 23 22.77 21.93 15.89
CA GLU A 23 21.67 22.89 15.72
C GLU A 23 20.58 22.33 14.81
N THR A 24 20.97 21.64 13.73
CA THR A 24 20.03 20.95 12.84
C THR A 24 19.25 19.87 13.56
N LEU A 25 19.93 19.05 14.38
CA LEU A 25 19.24 18.06 15.21
C LEU A 25 18.20 18.74 16.11
N ASN A 26 18.60 19.79 16.83
CA ASN A 26 17.70 20.52 17.72
C ASN A 26 16.50 21.15 16.97
N ALA A 27 16.69 21.63 15.75
CA ALA A 27 15.63 22.18 14.92
C ALA A 27 14.65 21.11 14.43
N LEU A 28 15.13 19.90 14.13
CA LEU A 28 14.30 18.81 13.61
C LEU A 28 13.55 18.04 14.71
N LEU A 29 14.15 17.88 15.90
CA LEU A 29 13.61 17.08 17.01
C LEU A 29 12.13 17.34 17.37
N PRO A 30 11.60 18.58 17.30
CA PRO A 30 10.18 18.80 17.55
C PRO A 30 9.25 18.06 16.57
N TYR A 31 9.69 17.84 15.33
CA TYR A 31 8.86 17.34 14.22
C TYR A 31 9.07 15.87 13.89
N ILE A 32 10.22 15.30 14.29
CA ILE A 32 10.58 13.93 13.95
C ILE A 32 10.79 13.09 15.22
N ASP A 33 10.39 11.83 15.16
CA ASP A 33 10.79 10.85 16.17
C ASP A 33 12.12 10.23 15.74
N PRO A 34 13.21 10.45 16.51
CA PRO A 34 14.51 9.94 16.17
C PRO A 34 14.61 8.43 16.46
N PHE A 35 14.01 7.62 15.59
CA PHE A 35 14.27 6.18 15.55
C PHE A 35 14.77 5.71 14.20
N LYS A 36 15.52 4.61 14.24
CA LYS A 36 16.13 3.99 13.05
C LYS A 36 15.09 3.17 12.28
N CYS A 37 15.11 3.37 10.97
CA CYS A 37 14.46 2.49 10.03
C CYS A 37 15.38 1.38 9.50
N GLY A 38 14.79 0.27 9.07
CA GLY A 38 15.44 -0.61 8.09
C GLY A 38 16.25 -1.81 8.60
N GLU A 39 16.16 -2.22 9.86
CA GLU A 39 16.73 -3.51 10.28
C GLU A 39 15.65 -4.45 10.81
N HIS A 40 15.41 -5.53 10.05
CA HIS A 40 14.75 -6.72 10.56
C HIS A 40 15.64 -7.35 11.63
N TYR A 41 15.09 -7.66 12.80
CA TYR A 41 15.75 -8.58 13.70
C TYR A 41 15.21 -9.98 13.46
N ILE A 42 16.08 -10.99 13.47
CA ILE A 42 15.68 -12.39 13.48
C ILE A 42 15.38 -12.71 14.95
N GLY A 43 14.13 -12.99 15.26
CA GLY A 43 13.72 -13.37 16.61
C GLY A 43 14.35 -14.70 17.04
N PRO A 44 14.22 -15.08 18.32
CA PRO A 44 14.65 -16.41 18.81
C PRO A 44 14.01 -17.57 18.03
N ASP A 45 12.88 -17.30 17.39
CA ASP A 45 12.10 -18.19 16.53
C ASP A 45 12.54 -18.19 15.04
N GLY A 46 13.56 -17.40 14.67
CA GLY A 46 14.01 -17.27 13.28
C GLY A 46 13.22 -16.27 12.44
N ASN A 47 12.16 -15.63 12.98
CA ASN A 47 11.31 -14.75 12.19
C ASN A 47 11.87 -13.33 12.11
N ARG A 48 11.81 -12.73 10.91
CA ARG A 48 12.15 -11.31 10.70
C ARG A 48 11.05 -10.42 11.28
N GLN A 49 11.34 -9.77 12.40
CA GLN A 49 10.44 -8.82 13.03
C GLN A 49 10.91 -7.37 12.79
N VAL A 50 9.96 -6.45 12.61
CA VAL A 50 10.23 -5.03 12.43
C VAL A 50 10.44 -4.39 13.81
N THR A 51 11.58 -3.73 13.98
CA THR A 51 12.13 -3.21 15.25
C THR A 51 11.43 -1.94 15.76
N PHE A 52 10.10 -1.92 15.84
CA PHE A 52 9.39 -0.78 16.46
C PHE A 52 9.29 -0.86 17.98
N SER A 53 9.78 -1.94 18.61
CA SER A 53 9.58 -2.18 20.05
C SER A 53 10.74 -2.96 20.67
N ILE A 54 11.94 -2.37 20.73
CA ILE A 54 12.95 -2.88 21.66
C ILE A 54 12.60 -2.32 23.04
N SER A 55 11.96 -3.14 23.87
CA SER A 55 11.66 -2.78 25.26
C SER A 55 12.95 -2.50 26.05
N LYS A 56 12.88 -1.71 27.13
CA LYS A 56 14.01 -1.50 28.06
C LYS A 56 14.61 -2.84 28.54
N GLU A 57 13.78 -3.87 28.67
CA GLU A 57 14.14 -5.22 29.08
C GLU A 57 15.01 -5.93 28.02
N THR A 58 14.64 -5.80 26.74
CA THR A 58 15.41 -6.32 25.61
C THR A 58 16.78 -5.64 25.52
N ALA A 59 16.85 -4.32 25.73
CA ALA A 59 18.11 -3.59 25.80
C ALA A 59 19.00 -4.06 26.98
N ARG A 60 18.39 -4.46 28.10
CA ARG A 60 19.09 -5.04 29.26
C ARG A 60 19.67 -6.43 28.94
N LEU A 61 18.92 -7.29 28.28
CA LEU A 61 19.37 -8.63 27.87
C LEU A 61 20.59 -8.58 26.93
N TYR A 62 20.61 -7.63 25.97
CA TYR A 62 21.81 -7.36 25.16
C TYR A 62 22.97 -6.77 25.97
N LYS A 63 22.68 -6.13 27.11
CA LYS A 63 23.70 -5.60 28.02
C LYS A 63 24.46 -6.72 28.76
N GLU A 64 23.84 -7.88 28.88
CA GLU A 64 24.33 -8.98 29.69
C GLU A 64 24.95 -10.12 28.86
N ASN A 65 24.72 -10.18 27.53
CA ASN A 65 25.22 -11.26 26.68
C ASN A 65 26.42 -10.86 25.77
N PRO A 66 27.65 -11.36 26.02
CA PRO A 66 28.88 -11.00 25.29
C PRO A 66 28.86 -11.35 23.80
N SER A 67 28.21 -12.44 23.40
CA SER A 67 28.09 -12.86 22.00
C SER A 67 27.29 -11.88 21.14
N THR A 68 26.44 -11.08 21.80
CA THR A 68 25.62 -10.06 21.17
C THR A 68 26.18 -8.64 21.31
N ALA A 69 27.33 -8.47 21.98
CA ALA A 69 27.95 -7.16 22.23
C ALA A 69 28.29 -6.39 20.95
N ARG A 70 28.64 -7.11 19.86
CA ARG A 70 28.80 -6.56 18.51
C ARG A 70 27.54 -5.88 18.00
N TYR A 71 26.38 -6.45 18.31
CA TYR A 71 25.10 -5.92 17.89
C TYR A 71 24.60 -4.83 18.84
N ARG A 72 25.07 -4.80 20.09
CA ARG A 72 24.80 -3.72 21.05
C ARG A 72 25.17 -2.33 20.51
N ASN A 73 26.28 -2.21 19.78
CA ASN A 73 26.67 -0.97 19.10
C ASN A 73 25.89 -0.69 17.80
N ARG A 74 25.26 -1.71 17.19
CA ARG A 74 24.41 -1.56 15.99
C ARG A 74 22.96 -1.19 16.33
N TYR A 75 22.45 -1.68 17.46
CA TYR A 75 21.10 -1.40 17.97
C TYR A 75 21.01 -0.05 18.72
N PHE A 76 22.09 0.41 19.38
CA PHE A 76 22.13 1.75 20.03
C PHE A 76 22.36 2.91 19.05
N ALA A 77 22.67 2.64 17.78
CA ALA A 77 22.89 3.67 16.75
C ALA A 77 21.60 4.36 16.29
N GLY A 78 20.46 4.14 16.96
CA GLY A 78 19.14 4.56 16.52
C GLY A 78 18.61 5.88 17.05
N VAL A 79 19.39 6.60 17.87
CA VAL A 79 19.09 7.99 18.23
C VAL A 79 19.78 8.89 17.21
N LEU A 80 19.00 9.69 16.46
CA LEU A 80 19.57 10.75 15.63
C LEU A 80 20.50 11.59 16.51
N SER A 81 21.75 11.69 16.06
CA SER A 81 22.82 12.39 16.75
C SER A 81 23.44 13.39 15.78
N PRO A 82 24.20 14.39 16.25
CA PRO A 82 24.91 15.30 15.36
C PRO A 82 25.81 14.55 14.35
N ARG A 83 26.32 13.37 14.71
CA ARG A 83 27.09 12.51 13.78
C ARG A 83 26.22 11.95 12.65
N HIS A 84 24.97 11.56 12.93
CA HIS A 84 24.03 11.06 11.92
C HIS A 84 23.59 12.19 10.99
N ILE A 85 23.30 13.37 11.54
CA ILE A 85 23.02 14.56 10.72
C ILE A 85 24.22 14.85 9.81
N LYS A 86 25.45 14.84 10.35
CA LYS A 86 26.67 14.99 9.56
C LYS A 86 26.79 13.96 8.44
N GLN A 87 26.40 12.71 8.66
CA GLN A 87 26.43 11.71 7.60
C GLN A 87 25.36 12.01 6.53
N GLY A 88 24.15 12.40 6.94
CA GLY A 88 23.07 12.81 6.04
C GLY A 88 23.39 14.03 5.19
N THR A 89 24.31 14.90 5.63
CA THR A 89 24.76 16.02 4.79
C THR A 89 25.64 15.59 3.61
N PHE A 90 26.18 14.36 3.64
CA PHE A 90 27.04 13.81 2.58
C PHE A 90 26.43 12.59 1.88
N GLN A 91 25.39 11.97 2.45
CA GLN A 91 24.79 10.72 1.96
C GLN A 91 23.27 10.85 1.87
N ASN A 92 22.71 10.34 0.77
CA ASN A 92 21.39 10.75 0.29
C ASN A 92 20.18 10.08 0.96
N ASP A 93 20.38 9.23 1.97
CA ASP A 93 19.33 8.33 2.48
C ASP A 93 19.32 8.22 4.00
N GLN A 94 19.04 9.32 4.70
CA GLN A 94 18.61 9.26 6.09
C GLN A 94 17.09 9.36 6.16
N TYR A 95 16.48 8.54 6.99
CA TYR A 95 15.03 8.44 7.11
C TYR A 95 14.56 8.83 8.52
N TYR A 96 13.31 9.24 8.62
CA TYR A 96 12.65 9.60 9.87
C TYR A 96 11.20 9.12 9.88
N THR A 97 10.56 9.18 11.04
CA THR A 97 9.10 9.27 11.08
C THR A 97 8.68 10.53 11.81
N SER A 98 7.48 11.02 11.51
CA SER A 98 6.93 12.16 12.21
C SER A 98 6.82 11.90 13.71
N ASN A 99 7.08 12.93 14.50
CA ASN A 99 7.04 12.85 15.96
C ASN A 99 5.64 12.46 16.43
N ARG A 100 5.53 11.31 17.11
CA ARG A 100 4.27 10.78 17.64
C ARG A 100 3.93 11.30 19.03
N THR A 101 4.90 11.95 19.69
CA THR A 101 4.76 12.38 21.07
C THR A 101 3.93 13.65 21.11
N ALA A 102 2.72 13.53 21.67
CA ALA A 102 1.76 14.64 21.81
C ALA A 102 2.35 15.87 22.53
N GLY A 103 3.44 15.70 23.30
CA GLY A 103 4.08 16.78 24.06
C GLY A 103 4.62 17.94 23.21
N THR A 104 4.98 17.72 21.94
CA THR A 104 5.33 18.84 21.03
C THR A 104 4.17 19.25 20.16
N GLY A 105 3.24 18.33 19.85
CA GLY A 105 2.16 18.56 18.88
C GLY A 105 2.67 18.97 17.50
N LYS A 106 3.90 18.58 17.14
CA LYS A 106 4.55 18.94 15.87
C LYS A 106 4.92 17.70 15.07
N GLY A 107 4.82 17.77 13.74
CA GLY A 107 5.13 16.67 12.82
C GLY A 107 5.78 17.19 11.54
N LEU A 108 6.57 16.36 10.85
CA LEU A 108 7.12 16.69 9.53
C LEU A 108 6.46 15.78 8.50
N ALA A 109 5.60 16.34 7.67
CA ALA A 109 4.98 15.62 6.56
C ALA A 109 5.84 15.78 5.30
N TYR A 110 6.06 14.69 4.59
CA TYR A 110 6.84 14.63 3.35
C TYR A 110 5.91 14.38 2.17
N LEU A 111 5.84 15.33 1.22
CA LEU A 111 5.14 15.15 -0.04
C LEU A 111 6.13 14.56 -1.05
N ASP A 112 6.07 13.24 -1.26
CA ASP A 112 7.00 12.53 -2.12
C ASP A 112 6.58 12.67 -3.58
N ILE A 113 7.28 13.50 -4.34
CA ILE A 113 7.10 13.58 -5.80
C ILE A 113 7.96 12.49 -6.43
N ASP A 114 7.33 11.36 -6.73
CA ASP A 114 7.99 10.19 -7.27
C ASP A 114 7.90 10.16 -8.80
N ALA A 115 9.03 9.79 -9.39
CA ALA A 115 9.21 9.52 -10.80
C ALA A 115 9.91 8.17 -10.91
N HIS A 116 9.12 7.10 -10.78
CA HIS A 116 9.61 5.73 -10.72
C HIS A 116 10.25 5.25 -12.03
N GLN A 117 10.00 5.94 -13.14
CA GLN A 117 10.41 5.53 -14.49
C GLN A 117 11.13 6.64 -15.27
N GLY A 118 11.61 7.68 -14.58
CA GLY A 118 12.24 8.83 -15.24
C GLY A 118 11.22 9.69 -15.99
N GLU A 119 10.00 9.77 -15.45
CA GLU A 119 8.92 10.59 -15.95
C GLU A 119 9.44 12.04 -16.14
N PRO A 120 9.30 12.61 -17.35
CA PRO A 120 9.99 13.84 -17.73
C PRO A 120 9.45 15.09 -17.02
N ASP A 121 8.30 14.97 -16.36
CA ASP A 121 7.54 16.07 -15.80
C ASP A 121 7.66 16.20 -14.28
N LYS A 122 8.58 15.47 -13.63
CA LYS A 122 8.81 15.55 -12.18
C LYS A 122 9.01 16.99 -11.68
N ASP A 123 9.86 17.76 -12.36
CA ASP A 123 10.15 19.13 -11.95
C ASP A 123 8.94 20.04 -12.16
N ALA A 124 8.20 19.84 -13.26
CA ALA A 124 6.96 20.55 -13.53
C ALA A 124 5.89 20.23 -12.47
N LEU A 125 5.72 18.95 -12.09
CA LEU A 125 4.83 18.53 -11.02
C LEU A 125 5.27 19.10 -9.67
N THR A 126 6.57 19.14 -9.39
CA THR A 126 7.10 19.72 -8.15
C THR A 126 6.77 21.21 -8.05
N ALA A 127 6.97 21.98 -9.13
CA ALA A 127 6.61 23.40 -9.18
C ALA A 127 5.09 23.60 -9.05
N ALA A 128 4.31 22.76 -9.71
CA ALA A 128 2.85 22.78 -9.68
C ALA A 128 2.30 22.48 -8.28
N VAL A 129 2.77 21.43 -7.60
CA VAL A 129 2.40 21.10 -6.22
C VAL A 129 2.86 22.18 -5.26
N THR A 130 4.02 22.79 -5.50
CA THR A 130 4.50 23.93 -4.70
C THR A 130 3.55 25.13 -4.79
N ALA A 131 3.06 25.45 -5.99
CA ALA A 131 2.08 26.51 -6.19
C ALA A 131 0.72 26.15 -5.56
N LEU A 132 0.29 24.89 -5.73
CA LEU A 132 -0.99 24.38 -5.21
C LEU A 132 -1.07 24.43 -3.68
N VAL A 133 0.00 24.03 -2.98
CA VAL A 133 0.06 23.99 -1.51
C VAL A 133 0.42 25.37 -0.92
N GLY A 134 0.97 26.27 -1.73
CA GLY A 134 1.53 27.55 -1.31
C GLY A 134 3.00 27.42 -0.89
N ARG A 135 3.89 28.15 -1.57
CA ARG A 135 5.34 28.11 -1.34
C ARG A 135 5.71 28.50 0.09
N GLU A 136 4.94 29.41 0.68
CA GLU A 136 5.09 29.91 2.04
C GLU A 136 4.78 28.85 3.10
N ASN A 137 3.94 27.86 2.77
CA ASN A 137 3.59 26.77 3.68
C ASN A 137 4.64 25.65 3.67
N LEU A 138 5.51 25.63 2.66
CA LEU A 138 6.45 24.55 2.42
C LEU A 138 7.86 24.91 2.83
N PHE A 139 8.54 23.93 3.44
CA PHE A 139 9.98 23.85 3.40
C PHE A 139 10.40 23.00 2.21
N ILE A 140 11.17 23.56 1.29
CA ILE A 140 11.71 22.85 0.12
C ILE A 140 13.17 22.55 0.41
N SER A 141 13.60 21.30 0.39
CA SER A 141 15.01 20.91 0.58
C SER A 141 15.89 21.25 -0.64
N ASN A 142 17.21 21.03 -0.56
CA ASN A 142 18.12 21.33 -1.67
C ASN A 142 17.95 20.42 -2.89
N ASP A 143 17.34 19.25 -2.72
CA ASP A 143 17.01 18.32 -3.80
C ASP A 143 15.53 18.41 -4.20
N ASN A 144 14.92 19.59 -4.01
CA ASN A 144 13.54 19.93 -4.39
C ASN A 144 12.46 19.04 -3.75
N ARG A 145 12.77 18.31 -2.68
CA ARG A 145 11.74 17.61 -1.89
C ARG A 145 10.94 18.58 -1.04
N LEU A 146 9.63 18.34 -0.96
CA LEU A 146 8.66 19.21 -0.34
C LEU A 146 8.26 18.69 1.05
N TYR A 147 8.32 19.56 2.05
CA TYR A 147 7.97 19.22 3.43
C TYR A 147 7.01 20.24 4.03
N LEU A 148 6.05 19.74 4.81
CA LEU A 148 5.18 20.54 5.66
C LEU A 148 5.59 20.34 7.11
N LYS A 149 5.90 21.44 7.80
CA LYS A 149 5.99 21.45 9.27
C LYS A 149 4.57 21.58 9.80
N VAL A 150 4.07 20.57 10.48
CA VAL A 150 2.66 20.47 10.86
C VAL A 150 2.51 20.67 12.36
N LEU A 151 1.64 21.59 12.76
CA LEU A 151 1.16 21.75 14.13
C LEU A 151 -0.17 20.99 14.28
N TRP A 152 -0.16 19.93 15.08
CA TRP A 152 -1.30 19.09 15.41
C TRP A 152 -1.62 19.10 16.91
N LEU A 153 -1.20 20.16 17.62
CA LEU A 153 -1.51 20.36 19.03
C LEU A 153 -3.03 20.35 19.26
N GLY A 154 -3.48 19.57 20.24
CA GLY A 154 -4.91 19.38 20.53
C GLY A 154 -5.60 18.29 19.71
N HIS A 155 -4.90 17.64 18.79
CA HIS A 155 -5.40 16.53 17.99
C HIS A 155 -4.69 15.21 18.35
N SER A 156 -5.31 14.08 18.01
CA SER A 156 -4.68 12.77 18.12
C SER A 156 -3.68 12.52 16.98
N TRP A 157 -2.75 11.61 17.20
CA TRP A 157 -1.84 11.15 16.16
C TRP A 157 -2.60 10.53 14.97
N GLU A 158 -3.69 9.81 15.21
CA GLU A 158 -4.57 9.26 14.17
C GLU A 158 -5.20 10.36 13.32
N GLN A 159 -5.61 11.47 13.93
CA GLN A 159 -6.14 12.62 13.20
C GLN A 159 -5.05 13.25 12.32
N PHE A 160 -3.86 13.53 12.89
CA PHE A 160 -2.71 14.02 12.13
C PHE A 160 -2.41 13.12 10.92
N THR A 161 -2.33 11.81 11.15
CA THR A 161 -1.97 10.87 10.09
C THR A 161 -3.03 10.75 8.99
N LYS A 162 -4.30 10.77 9.37
CA LYS A 162 -5.43 10.76 8.43
C LYS A 162 -5.44 12.03 7.59
N THR A 163 -5.31 13.20 8.20
CA THR A 163 -5.38 14.50 7.52
C THR A 163 -4.26 14.68 6.50
N VAL A 164 -3.02 14.37 6.87
CA VAL A 164 -1.90 14.42 5.91
C VAL A 164 -2.05 13.39 4.79
N LYS A 165 -2.55 12.19 5.08
CA LYS A 165 -2.83 11.20 4.02
C LYS A 165 -3.87 11.73 3.02
N LEU A 166 -4.95 12.36 3.51
CA LEU A 166 -5.97 12.93 2.64
C LEU A 166 -5.40 14.04 1.74
N LEU A 167 -4.47 14.86 2.26
CA LEU A 167 -3.73 15.83 1.45
C LEU A 167 -2.92 15.13 0.33
N HIS A 168 -2.18 14.07 0.66
CA HIS A 168 -1.43 13.31 -0.37
C HIS A 168 -2.36 12.74 -1.44
N ASP A 169 -3.48 12.12 -1.04
CA ASP A 169 -4.47 11.56 -1.95
C ASP A 169 -5.07 12.66 -2.86
N ALA A 170 -5.34 13.84 -2.31
CA ALA A 170 -5.84 15.00 -3.05
C ALA A 170 -4.83 15.50 -4.09
N CYS A 171 -3.58 15.74 -3.67
CA CYS A 171 -2.50 16.15 -4.59
C CYS A 171 -2.26 15.13 -5.71
N ARG A 172 -2.34 13.83 -5.39
CA ARG A 172 -2.24 12.76 -6.38
C ARG A 172 -3.39 12.79 -7.39
N ALA A 173 -4.63 12.88 -6.92
CA ALA A 173 -5.80 12.97 -7.79
C ALA A 173 -5.76 14.22 -8.66
N TRP A 174 -5.30 15.34 -8.10
CA TRP A 174 -5.05 16.58 -8.81
C TRP A 174 -4.01 16.43 -9.91
N ALA A 175 -2.86 15.82 -9.60
CA ALA A 175 -1.81 15.59 -10.60
C ALA A 175 -2.34 14.77 -11.80
N ILE A 176 -3.14 13.74 -11.53
CA ILE A 176 -3.78 12.90 -12.56
C ILE A 176 -4.72 13.72 -13.45
N VAL A 177 -5.63 14.54 -12.89
CA VAL A 177 -6.57 15.32 -13.71
C VAL A 177 -5.88 16.45 -14.48
N LYS A 178 -4.69 16.88 -14.06
CA LYS A 178 -3.84 17.83 -14.79
C LYS A 178 -2.96 17.16 -15.84
N GLY A 179 -2.99 15.83 -15.95
CA GLY A 179 -2.24 15.07 -16.96
C GLY A 179 -0.76 14.90 -16.65
N PHE A 180 -0.35 15.02 -15.38
CA PHE A 180 1.02 14.67 -14.99
C PHE A 180 1.22 13.15 -15.00
N GLN A 181 2.38 12.70 -15.48
CA GLN A 181 2.83 11.31 -15.46
C GLN A 181 3.50 10.96 -14.14
N ALA A 182 4.35 11.86 -13.62
CA ALA A 182 4.86 11.76 -12.26
C ALA A 182 3.71 11.80 -11.24
N THR A 183 3.94 11.25 -10.04
CA THR A 183 2.88 11.13 -9.03
C THR A 183 3.31 11.73 -7.71
N VAL A 184 2.31 12.20 -6.94
CA VAL A 184 2.49 12.48 -5.52
C VAL A 184 2.19 11.19 -4.77
N ASP A 185 3.23 10.54 -4.25
CA ASP A 185 3.05 9.36 -3.43
C ASP A 185 2.96 9.73 -1.95
N SER A 186 2.14 8.95 -1.24
CA SER A 186 2.25 8.91 0.20
C SER A 186 3.24 7.81 0.53
N PRO A 187 4.27 8.05 1.38
CA PRO A 187 4.88 6.93 2.08
C PRO A 187 3.73 6.10 2.68
N LYS A 188 3.71 4.78 2.44
CA LYS A 188 2.54 3.91 2.68
C LYS A 188 2.19 3.90 4.18
N GLY A 189 1.38 4.88 4.59
CA GLY A 189 1.15 5.29 5.97
C GLY A 189 2.25 6.23 6.51
N LEU A 190 1.88 7.23 7.32
CA LEU A 190 2.84 8.12 8.02
C LEU A 190 3.64 7.44 9.13
N THR A 191 3.42 6.14 9.32
CA THR A 191 4.32 5.26 10.08
C THR A 191 5.52 4.79 9.24
N GLN A 192 5.49 5.01 7.91
CA GLN A 192 6.62 4.80 7.03
C GLN A 192 7.55 6.02 7.00
N LEU A 193 8.66 5.80 6.32
CA LEU A 193 9.90 6.50 6.47
C LEU A 193 9.95 7.68 5.51
N GLY A 194 9.78 8.88 6.05
CA GLY A 194 10.10 10.10 5.30
C GLY A 194 11.62 10.20 5.15
N ARG A 195 12.10 10.81 4.06
CA ARG A 195 13.53 11.12 3.92
C ARG A 195 13.85 12.42 4.62
N LEU A 196 14.92 12.47 5.40
CA LEU A 196 15.37 13.72 6.01
C LEU A 196 15.85 14.68 4.92
N PRO A 197 15.60 16.00 5.06
CA PRO A 197 15.96 16.98 4.04
C PRO A 197 17.45 17.35 4.02
N LEU A 198 18.35 16.44 4.40
CA LEU A 198 19.74 16.78 4.73
C LEU A 198 20.68 16.84 3.53
N ASN A 199 20.24 16.55 2.31
CA ASN A 199 21.14 16.58 1.16
C ASN A 199 21.71 18.01 0.96
N HIS A 200 23.04 18.12 0.83
CA HIS A 200 23.77 19.38 0.74
C HIS A 200 23.44 20.41 1.85
N TRP A 201 23.04 19.94 3.04
CA TRP A 201 22.59 20.80 4.14
C TRP A 201 23.67 21.77 4.65
N ASN A 202 23.27 23.01 4.90
CA ASN A 202 24.14 24.11 5.33
C ASN A 202 23.37 25.09 6.25
N TYR A 203 24.06 26.10 6.79
CA TYR A 203 23.44 27.07 7.70
C TYR A 203 22.28 27.87 7.07
N PRO A 204 22.41 28.44 5.85
CA PRO A 204 21.28 29.07 5.17
C PRO A 204 20.03 28.17 5.11
N LYS A 205 20.22 26.88 4.80
CA LYS A 205 19.11 25.93 4.71
C LYS A 205 18.50 25.59 6.07
N LEU A 206 19.32 25.52 7.10
CA LEU A 206 18.85 25.37 8.47
C LEU A 206 18.00 26.57 8.91
N GLU A 207 18.42 27.79 8.59
CA GLU A 207 17.64 29.00 8.91
C GLU A 207 16.34 29.06 8.10
N GLU A 208 16.34 28.66 6.82
CA GLU A 208 15.11 28.49 6.04
C GLU A 208 14.16 27.49 6.69
N PHE A 209 14.66 26.34 7.17
CA PHE A 209 13.84 25.35 7.88
C PHE A 209 13.26 25.89 9.18
N LYS A 210 14.05 26.65 9.95
CA LYS A 210 13.57 27.30 11.18
C LYS A 210 12.50 28.34 10.89
N ALA A 211 12.67 29.13 9.82
CA ALA A 211 11.78 30.20 9.41
C ALA A 211 10.48 29.71 8.75
N ALA A 212 10.48 28.53 8.11
CA ALA A 212 9.28 27.94 7.52
C ALA A 212 8.17 27.81 8.59
N PRO A 213 6.92 28.22 8.30
CA PRO A 213 5.85 28.24 9.29
C PRO A 213 5.41 26.83 9.68
N ASP A 214 4.80 26.73 10.85
CA ASP A 214 4.06 25.53 11.23
C ASP A 214 2.61 25.65 10.71
N VAL A 215 2.21 24.71 9.86
CA VAL A 215 0.88 24.63 9.26
C VAL A 215 -0.04 23.83 10.17
N THR A 216 -1.22 24.38 10.50
CA THR A 216 -2.19 23.69 11.38
C THR A 216 -2.91 22.57 10.65
N LEU A 217 -3.46 21.61 11.38
CA LEU A 217 -4.31 20.57 10.77
C LEU A 217 -5.53 21.14 10.05
N SER A 218 -6.19 22.16 10.61
CA SER A 218 -7.32 22.82 9.94
C SER A 218 -6.92 23.49 8.63
N HIS A 219 -5.72 24.07 8.55
CA HIS A 219 -5.21 24.61 7.28
C HIS A 219 -4.98 23.50 6.26
N ILE A 220 -4.43 22.35 6.67
CA ILE A 220 -4.27 21.19 5.77
C ILE A 220 -5.63 20.66 5.32
N GLU A 221 -6.64 20.61 6.19
CA GLU A 221 -7.99 20.20 5.84
C GLU A 221 -8.62 21.14 4.81
N GLN A 222 -8.45 22.46 4.98
CA GLN A 222 -8.92 23.45 4.01
C GLN A 222 -8.22 23.29 2.66
N LEU A 223 -6.89 23.22 2.64
CA LEU A 223 -6.11 22.96 1.41
C LEU A 223 -6.59 21.67 0.71
N THR A 224 -6.81 20.62 1.48
CA THR A 224 -7.30 19.34 0.96
C THR A 224 -8.68 19.49 0.31
N ALA A 225 -9.60 20.23 0.94
CA ALA A 225 -10.92 20.49 0.41
C ALA A 225 -10.87 21.31 -0.90
N ASP A 226 -10.03 22.35 -0.94
CA ASP A 226 -9.86 23.21 -2.11
C ASP A 226 -9.31 22.41 -3.31
N ILE A 227 -8.31 21.56 -3.08
CA ILE A 227 -7.75 20.68 -4.11
C ILE A 227 -8.82 19.71 -4.63
N TRP A 228 -9.63 19.10 -3.74
CA TRP A 228 -10.72 18.22 -4.16
C TRP A 228 -11.82 18.93 -4.95
N ALA A 229 -12.12 20.18 -4.61
CA ALA A 229 -13.05 21.00 -5.38
C ALA A 229 -12.54 21.22 -6.82
N GLU A 230 -11.25 21.50 -6.98
CA GLU A 230 -10.64 21.64 -8.31
C GLU A 230 -10.64 20.30 -9.09
N VAL A 231 -10.32 19.19 -8.43
CA VAL A 231 -10.41 17.83 -9.02
C VAL A 231 -11.82 17.53 -9.51
N LYS A 232 -12.83 17.87 -8.71
CA LYS A 232 -14.24 17.67 -9.06
C LYS A 232 -14.62 18.51 -10.28
N ALA A 233 -14.30 19.80 -10.29
CA ALA A 233 -14.59 20.69 -11.41
C ALA A 233 -13.91 20.24 -12.72
N ALA A 234 -12.65 19.77 -12.65
CA ALA A 234 -11.95 19.24 -13.82
C ALA A 234 -12.63 18.00 -14.42
N ARG A 235 -13.19 17.12 -13.58
CA ARG A 235 -13.92 15.92 -14.01
C ARG A 235 -15.27 16.27 -14.64
N GLU A 236 -16.00 17.22 -14.06
CA GLU A 236 -17.29 17.69 -14.61
C GLU A 236 -17.10 18.29 -16.01
N ASN A 237 -16.09 19.16 -16.20
CA ASN A 237 -15.77 19.74 -17.50
C ASN A 237 -15.35 18.71 -18.56
N THR A 238 -14.77 17.57 -18.15
CA THR A 238 -14.42 16.48 -19.07
C THR A 238 -15.65 15.69 -19.52
N THR A 239 -16.74 15.72 -18.73
CA THR A 239 -17.94 14.92 -18.98
C THR A 239 -18.89 15.61 -19.96
N GLU A 240 -18.99 16.94 -19.92
CA GLU A 240 -19.87 17.72 -20.83
C GLU A 240 -19.42 17.70 -22.31
N GLY A 241 -18.21 17.20 -22.62
CA GLY A 241 -17.71 17.03 -23.99
C GLY A 241 -17.82 15.61 -24.56
N ASN A 242 -18.28 14.64 -23.77
CA ASN A 242 -18.49 13.26 -24.24
C ASN A 242 -19.99 13.03 -24.47
N GLU A 243 -20.41 13.19 -25.73
CA GLU A 243 -21.71 12.71 -26.21
C GLU A 243 -21.96 11.26 -25.76
N GLU A 244 -23.22 10.99 -25.38
CA GLU A 244 -23.72 9.70 -24.89
C GLU A 244 -23.16 8.52 -25.71
N GLY A 245 -22.34 7.68 -25.07
CA GLY A 245 -21.86 6.43 -25.66
C GLY A 245 -20.34 6.24 -25.73
N LYS A 246 -19.51 7.22 -25.34
CA LYS A 246 -18.05 7.02 -25.27
C LYS A 246 -17.63 6.35 -23.96
N VAL A 247 -17.18 5.09 -24.08
CA VAL A 247 -16.49 4.28 -23.06
C VAL A 247 -15.52 5.13 -22.26
N ILE A 248 -15.70 5.20 -20.93
CA ILE A 248 -14.74 5.84 -20.01
C ILE A 248 -13.41 5.08 -20.15
N PRO A 249 -12.34 5.70 -20.67
CA PRO A 249 -11.05 5.02 -20.74
C PRO A 249 -10.59 4.70 -19.32
N PHE A 250 -10.00 3.52 -19.16
CA PHE A 250 -9.32 3.14 -17.92
C PHE A 250 -8.38 4.27 -17.49
N PRO A 251 -8.31 4.62 -16.19
CA PRO A 251 -7.23 5.47 -15.70
C PRO A 251 -5.90 4.84 -16.16
N GLU A 252 -5.05 5.62 -16.83
CA GLU A 252 -3.81 5.12 -17.45
C GLU A 252 -2.88 4.46 -16.40
N SER A 253 -2.99 4.90 -15.14
CA SER A 253 -2.33 4.33 -13.97
C SER A 253 -2.72 2.89 -13.63
N VAL A 254 -3.95 2.46 -13.98
CA VAL A 254 -4.42 1.08 -13.84
C VAL A 254 -4.03 0.26 -15.07
N ALA A 255 -4.04 0.86 -16.27
CA ALA A 255 -3.58 0.20 -17.49
C ALA A 255 -2.08 -0.16 -17.43
N GLN A 256 -1.24 0.72 -16.85
CA GLN A 256 0.19 0.48 -16.67
C GLN A 256 0.51 -0.60 -15.63
N GLN A 257 -0.32 -0.79 -14.57
CA GLN A 257 -0.12 -1.88 -13.59
C GLN A 257 -0.40 -3.28 -14.14
N VAL A 258 -1.04 -3.39 -15.32
CA VAL A 258 -1.42 -4.67 -15.95
C VAL A 258 -0.47 -5.05 -17.10
N GLY A 259 0.61 -4.28 -17.31
CA GLY A 259 1.49 -4.29 -18.49
C GLY A 259 2.20 -5.59 -18.90
N ASN A 260 1.91 -6.75 -18.29
CA ASN A 260 2.40 -8.05 -18.77
C ASN A 260 1.31 -9.14 -18.89
N SER A 261 0.03 -8.85 -18.64
CA SER A 261 -1.05 -9.84 -18.77
C SER A 261 -2.30 -9.25 -19.43
N GLY A 262 -2.33 -9.24 -20.77
CA GLY A 262 -3.54 -8.98 -21.58
C GLY A 262 -4.16 -7.58 -21.38
N SER A 263 -4.22 -6.79 -22.45
CA SER A 263 -4.89 -5.48 -22.43
C SER A 263 -6.34 -5.63 -21.93
N VAL A 264 -6.69 -5.05 -20.78
CA VAL A 264 -8.09 -4.91 -20.35
C VAL A 264 -8.59 -3.62 -21.00
N SER A 265 -9.06 -3.70 -22.24
CA SER A 265 -9.63 -2.54 -22.94
C SER A 265 -11.07 -2.29 -22.45
N GLY A 266 -11.25 -1.25 -21.64
CA GLY A 266 -12.57 -0.75 -21.20
C GLY A 266 -13.24 -1.59 -20.10
N VAL A 267 -14.03 -0.93 -19.24
CA VAL A 267 -14.94 -1.61 -18.31
C VAL A 267 -16.24 -1.87 -19.07
N PRO A 268 -16.64 -3.15 -19.29
CA PRO A 268 -17.76 -3.48 -20.18
C PRO A 268 -19.13 -3.37 -19.49
N PHE A 269 -19.23 -2.67 -18.36
CA PHE A 269 -20.44 -2.54 -17.55
C PHE A 269 -20.51 -1.14 -16.93
N ALA A 270 -21.72 -0.65 -16.67
CA ALA A 270 -21.90 0.58 -15.91
C ALA A 270 -21.79 0.31 -14.41
N VAL A 271 -21.23 1.25 -13.66
CA VAL A 271 -21.03 1.13 -12.21
C VAL A 271 -22.36 0.88 -11.47
N ASP A 272 -23.45 1.48 -11.95
CA ASP A 272 -24.77 1.34 -11.36
C ASP A 272 -25.36 -0.08 -11.52
N ASP A 273 -24.95 -0.83 -12.55
CA ASP A 273 -25.35 -2.23 -12.74
C ASP A 273 -24.78 -3.16 -11.66
N VAL A 274 -23.74 -2.73 -10.95
CA VAL A 274 -23.10 -3.54 -9.91
C VAL A 274 -23.84 -3.46 -8.58
N LYS A 275 -24.55 -2.36 -8.30
CA LYS A 275 -25.26 -2.16 -7.03
C LYS A 275 -26.35 -3.22 -6.80
N PRO A 276 -27.20 -3.57 -7.79
CA PRO A 276 -28.12 -4.69 -7.66
C PRO A 276 -27.41 -6.02 -7.38
N MET A 277 -26.27 -6.30 -8.04
CA MET A 277 -25.51 -7.54 -7.80
C MET A 277 -25.03 -7.65 -6.35
N ILE A 278 -24.56 -6.54 -5.75
CA ILE A 278 -24.16 -6.50 -4.33
C ILE A 278 -25.35 -6.81 -3.41
N ALA A 279 -26.56 -6.34 -3.76
CA ALA A 279 -27.75 -6.62 -2.98
C ALA A 279 -28.10 -8.12 -3.01
N GLU A 280 -28.06 -8.74 -4.20
CA GLU A 280 -28.32 -10.16 -4.40
C GLU A 280 -27.38 -11.05 -3.56
N TYR A 281 -26.07 -10.82 -3.66
CA TYR A 281 -25.09 -11.67 -2.97
C TYR A 281 -25.04 -11.49 -1.45
N ARG A 282 -25.73 -10.49 -0.88
CA ARG A 282 -25.69 -10.21 0.57
C ARG A 282 -26.13 -11.42 1.40
N GLY A 283 -27.22 -12.09 1.01
CA GLY A 283 -27.75 -13.23 1.74
C GLY A 283 -26.84 -14.47 1.65
N VAL A 284 -26.28 -14.76 0.47
CA VAL A 284 -25.33 -15.86 0.27
C VAL A 284 -24.04 -15.61 1.04
N ALA A 285 -23.51 -14.39 0.99
CA ALA A 285 -22.30 -14.00 1.71
C ALA A 285 -22.43 -14.15 3.24
N ALA A 286 -23.58 -13.78 3.80
CA ALA A 286 -23.87 -13.96 5.23
C ALA A 286 -23.85 -15.44 5.64
N ARG A 287 -24.42 -16.33 4.82
CA ARG A 287 -24.40 -17.79 5.06
C ARG A 287 -22.99 -18.38 4.97
N LEU A 288 -22.17 -17.90 4.03
CA LEU A 288 -20.80 -18.37 3.86
C LEU A 288 -19.84 -17.93 4.95
N LYS A 289 -20.07 -16.77 5.57
CA LYS A 289 -19.20 -16.23 6.63
C LYS A 289 -18.91 -17.23 7.75
N ALA A 290 -19.89 -18.05 8.13
CA ALA A 290 -19.74 -19.08 9.16
C ALA A 290 -18.77 -20.22 8.77
N LYS A 291 -18.47 -20.36 7.47
CA LYS A 291 -17.61 -21.40 6.89
C LYS A 291 -16.22 -20.87 6.49
N VAL A 292 -15.95 -19.58 6.70
CA VAL A 292 -14.69 -18.92 6.31
C VAL A 292 -13.54 -19.36 7.23
N ARG A 293 -12.42 -19.75 6.61
CA ARG A 293 -11.17 -20.04 7.32
C ARG A 293 -10.49 -18.76 7.77
N HIS A 294 -9.72 -18.83 8.85
CA HIS A 294 -8.89 -17.70 9.27
C HIS A 294 -7.83 -17.34 8.21
N VAL A 295 -7.66 -16.04 7.98
CA VAL A 295 -6.59 -15.50 7.13
C VAL A 295 -5.26 -15.54 7.90
N PRO A 296 -4.13 -15.80 7.22
CA PRO A 296 -2.81 -15.49 7.76
C PRO A 296 -2.76 -14.03 8.26
N ASN A 297 -2.06 -13.77 9.37
CA ASN A 297 -1.93 -12.44 10.01
C ASN A 297 -3.18 -11.91 10.75
N ARG A 298 -4.10 -12.78 11.19
CA ARG A 298 -5.24 -12.43 12.06
C ARG A 298 -6.20 -11.38 11.47
N GLN A 299 -6.16 -11.14 10.17
CA GLN A 299 -7.14 -10.26 9.53
C GLN A 299 -8.51 -10.94 9.51
N ARG A 300 -9.56 -10.19 9.86
CA ARG A 300 -10.93 -10.68 9.87
C ARG A 300 -11.54 -10.57 8.47
N ILE A 301 -12.03 -11.69 7.93
CA ILE A 301 -12.94 -11.68 6.79
C ILE A 301 -14.35 -11.37 7.28
N THR A 302 -15.02 -10.47 6.56
CA THR A 302 -16.41 -10.09 6.78
C THR A 302 -17.27 -10.61 5.63
N ASP A 303 -18.57 -10.70 5.86
CA ASP A 303 -19.61 -10.92 4.85
C ASP A 303 -19.49 -9.94 3.69
N LEU A 304 -19.12 -8.69 3.95
CA LEU A 304 -18.88 -7.71 2.89
C LEU A 304 -17.73 -8.11 1.95
N ASP A 305 -16.64 -8.67 2.49
CA ASP A 305 -15.52 -9.12 1.65
C ASP A 305 -15.92 -10.32 0.77
N ILE A 306 -16.75 -11.23 1.29
CA ILE A 306 -17.31 -12.37 0.53
C ILE A 306 -18.24 -11.89 -0.58
N ASN A 307 -19.09 -10.91 -0.26
CA ASN A 307 -20.01 -10.30 -1.22
C ASN A 307 -19.23 -9.65 -2.39
N TYR A 308 -18.22 -8.83 -2.09
CA TYR A 308 -17.35 -8.25 -3.11
C TYR A 308 -16.64 -9.31 -3.94
N CYS A 309 -16.20 -10.42 -3.33
CA CYS A 309 -15.59 -11.53 -4.07
C CYS A 309 -16.56 -12.17 -5.08
N PHE A 310 -17.83 -12.39 -4.69
CA PHE A 310 -18.85 -12.87 -5.64
C PHE A 310 -19.09 -11.91 -6.78
N VAL A 311 -19.21 -10.61 -6.50
CA VAL A 311 -19.40 -9.59 -7.53
C VAL A 311 -18.27 -9.64 -8.56
N ILE A 312 -17.00 -9.70 -8.11
CA ILE A 312 -15.87 -9.81 -9.02
C ILE A 312 -15.93 -11.10 -9.86
N HIS A 313 -16.24 -12.24 -9.25
CA HIS A 313 -16.37 -13.49 -9.99
C HIS A 313 -17.57 -13.49 -10.95
N ASN A 314 -18.66 -12.82 -10.61
CA ASN A 314 -19.83 -12.67 -11.47
C ASN A 314 -19.50 -11.84 -12.70
N LEU A 315 -18.82 -10.70 -12.51
CA LEU A 315 -18.31 -9.91 -13.62
C LEU A 315 -17.40 -10.76 -14.53
N CYS A 316 -16.63 -11.70 -13.97
CA CYS A 316 -15.72 -12.57 -14.73
C CYS A 316 -16.50 -13.57 -15.56
N ALA A 317 -17.62 -14.06 -15.03
CA ALA A 317 -18.54 -14.95 -15.74
C ALA A 317 -19.33 -14.21 -16.84
N LEU A 318 -19.74 -12.96 -16.59
CA LEU A 318 -20.48 -12.14 -17.56
C LEU A 318 -19.59 -11.62 -18.69
N HIS A 319 -18.32 -11.36 -18.40
CA HIS A 319 -17.35 -10.86 -19.36
C HIS A 319 -16.10 -11.76 -19.38
N PRO A 320 -16.18 -13.02 -19.84
CA PRO A 320 -15.05 -13.93 -19.82
C PRO A 320 -13.91 -13.42 -20.70
N ASN A 321 -12.67 -13.79 -20.37
CA ASN A 321 -11.56 -13.66 -21.33
C ASN A 321 -11.82 -14.61 -22.52
N GLU A 322 -11.09 -14.43 -23.62
CA GLU A 322 -11.08 -15.40 -24.74
C GLU A 322 -10.73 -16.82 -24.26
N ASP A 323 -9.78 -16.92 -23.33
CA ASP A 323 -9.36 -18.19 -22.72
C ASP A 323 -10.22 -18.62 -21.52
N LYS A 324 -11.31 -17.88 -21.25
CA LYS A 324 -12.23 -18.03 -20.11
C LYS A 324 -11.54 -18.00 -18.74
N GLN A 325 -10.29 -17.54 -18.67
CA GLN A 325 -9.57 -17.49 -17.40
C GLN A 325 -10.08 -16.36 -16.52
N CYS A 326 -9.96 -16.59 -15.21
CA CYS A 326 -10.23 -15.60 -14.16
C CYS A 326 -8.90 -15.21 -13.48
N PRO A 327 -8.00 -14.49 -14.19
CA PRO A 327 -6.69 -14.17 -13.65
C PRO A 327 -6.80 -13.20 -12.48
N VAL A 328 -5.95 -13.39 -11.47
CA VAL A 328 -5.93 -12.56 -10.26
C VAL A 328 -5.69 -11.08 -10.58
N SER A 329 -4.91 -10.79 -11.63
CA SER A 329 -4.68 -9.41 -12.10
C SER A 329 -5.98 -8.74 -12.56
N ARG A 330 -6.83 -9.45 -13.29
CA ARG A 330 -8.13 -8.93 -13.74
C ARG A 330 -9.10 -8.74 -12.58
N CYS A 331 -9.16 -9.71 -11.66
CA CYS A 331 -9.95 -9.60 -10.45
C CYS A 331 -9.55 -8.37 -9.62
N ARG A 332 -8.23 -8.13 -9.48
CA ARG A 332 -7.69 -6.93 -8.83
C ARG A 332 -8.08 -5.65 -9.55
N ALA A 333 -7.98 -5.63 -10.89
CA ALA A 333 -8.31 -4.45 -11.68
C ALA A 333 -9.77 -4.02 -11.46
N TRP A 334 -10.71 -4.96 -11.53
CA TRP A 334 -12.12 -4.66 -11.26
C TRP A 334 -12.41 -4.29 -9.81
N TRP A 335 -11.76 -4.95 -8.85
CA TRP A 335 -11.90 -4.58 -7.45
C TRP A 335 -11.45 -3.14 -7.20
N ASN A 336 -10.28 -2.76 -7.73
CA ASN A 336 -9.74 -1.41 -7.60
C ASN A 336 -10.64 -0.39 -8.30
N TYR A 337 -11.11 -0.68 -9.51
CA TYR A 337 -12.05 0.18 -10.22
C TYR A 337 -13.33 0.44 -9.40
N LEU A 338 -13.97 -0.61 -8.87
CA LEU A 338 -15.16 -0.47 -8.03
C LEU A 338 -14.89 0.26 -6.71
N TYR A 339 -13.68 0.12 -6.17
CA TYR A 339 -13.24 0.86 -4.98
C TYR A 339 -13.06 2.36 -5.29
N GLU A 340 -12.43 2.69 -6.42
CA GLU A 340 -12.23 4.07 -6.87
C GLU A 340 -13.56 4.77 -7.22
N CYS A 341 -14.53 4.03 -7.75
CA CYS A 341 -15.90 4.51 -7.96
C CYS A 341 -16.73 4.61 -6.67
N GLY A 342 -16.19 4.25 -5.51
CA GLY A 342 -16.89 4.30 -4.22
C GLY A 342 -17.96 3.23 -4.01
N VAL A 343 -18.06 2.24 -4.91
CA VAL A 343 -18.97 1.10 -4.78
C VAL A 343 -18.42 0.09 -3.77
N PHE A 344 -17.12 -0.20 -3.86
CA PHE A 344 -16.43 -0.97 -2.83
C PHE A 344 -15.86 -0.04 -1.78
N THR A 345 -16.03 -0.40 -0.52
CA THR A 345 -15.54 0.38 0.63
C THR A 345 -14.18 -0.08 1.14
N ARG A 346 -13.58 -1.09 0.50
CA ARG A 346 -12.34 -1.73 0.93
C ARG A 346 -11.39 -1.92 -0.24
N ALA A 347 -10.12 -1.55 -0.04
CA ALA A 347 -9.07 -1.78 -1.01
C ALA A 347 -8.74 -3.28 -1.15
N TRP A 348 -8.13 -3.62 -2.28
CA TRP A 348 -7.68 -4.98 -2.57
C TRP A 348 -6.59 -5.45 -1.59
N ASP A 349 -6.70 -6.71 -1.13
CA ASP A 349 -5.68 -7.39 -0.33
C ASP A 349 -5.47 -8.80 -0.89
N ASN A 350 -4.23 -9.13 -1.28
CA ASN A 350 -3.90 -10.43 -1.90
C ASN A 350 -4.11 -11.62 -0.96
N ALA A 351 -3.84 -11.46 0.33
CA ALA A 351 -3.99 -12.53 1.31
C ALA A 351 -5.48 -12.81 1.57
N LYS A 352 -6.28 -11.75 1.69
CA LYS A 352 -7.75 -11.89 1.78
C LYS A 352 -8.33 -12.49 0.52
N TRP A 353 -7.95 -11.99 -0.65
CA TRP A 353 -8.45 -12.51 -1.93
C TRP A 353 -8.20 -14.02 -2.05
N LYS A 354 -6.98 -14.48 -1.76
CA LYS A 354 -6.67 -15.91 -1.74
C LYS A 354 -7.61 -16.68 -0.79
N CYS A 355 -7.80 -16.18 0.43
CA CYS A 355 -8.67 -16.82 1.42
C CYS A 355 -10.13 -16.88 0.96
N LEU A 356 -10.64 -15.78 0.40
CA LEU A 356 -12.01 -15.67 -0.13
C LEU A 356 -12.23 -16.65 -1.28
N ARG A 357 -11.33 -16.64 -2.28
CA ARG A 357 -11.38 -17.54 -3.42
C ARG A 357 -11.33 -19.01 -2.98
N ASP A 358 -10.36 -19.38 -2.15
CA ASP A 358 -10.24 -20.75 -1.65
C ASP A 358 -11.49 -21.17 -0.86
N ASN A 359 -12.11 -20.24 -0.12
CA ASN A 359 -13.37 -20.49 0.59
C ASN A 359 -14.55 -20.70 -0.35
N LEU A 360 -14.67 -19.89 -1.41
CA LEU A 360 -15.72 -20.06 -2.42
C LEU A 360 -15.55 -21.41 -3.15
N THR A 361 -14.33 -21.83 -3.47
CA THR A 361 -14.06 -23.17 -4.02
C THR A 361 -14.46 -24.27 -3.04
N ASP A 362 -14.07 -24.17 -1.76
CA ASP A 362 -14.48 -25.14 -0.73
C ASP A 362 -15.99 -25.24 -0.55
N CYS A 363 -16.73 -24.17 -0.88
CA CYS A 363 -18.19 -24.11 -0.77
C CYS A 363 -18.91 -24.50 -2.08
N GLY A 364 -18.17 -24.93 -3.11
CA GLY A 364 -18.70 -25.24 -4.44
C GLY A 364 -19.30 -24.01 -5.14
N CYS A 365 -18.90 -22.81 -4.75
CA CYS A 365 -19.32 -21.56 -5.39
C CYS A 365 -18.47 -21.24 -6.62
N LEU A 366 -17.21 -21.69 -6.63
CA LEU A 366 -16.34 -21.65 -7.79
C LEU A 366 -16.07 -23.08 -8.26
N ASP A 367 -16.23 -23.30 -9.55
CA ASP A 367 -15.81 -24.53 -10.21
C ASP A 367 -14.35 -24.36 -10.65
N ALA A 368 -13.48 -25.25 -10.20
CA ALA A 368 -12.06 -25.21 -10.54
C ALA A 368 -11.85 -25.94 -11.86
N ILE A 369 -11.54 -25.20 -12.93
CA ILE A 369 -11.31 -25.73 -14.27
C ILE A 369 -9.89 -26.30 -14.37
N ASP A 370 -8.90 -25.56 -13.86
CA ASP A 370 -7.51 -25.99 -13.82
C ASP A 370 -6.84 -25.53 -12.53
N CYS A 371 -6.46 -26.49 -11.69
CA CYS A 371 -5.82 -26.22 -10.41
C CYS A 371 -4.30 -26.07 -10.48
N ARG A 372 -3.72 -26.24 -11.66
CA ARG A 372 -2.28 -26.18 -11.86
C ARG A 372 -1.87 -24.72 -12.00
N TYR A 373 -0.83 -24.34 -11.27
CA TYR A 373 -0.17 -23.07 -11.51
C TYR A 373 1.34 -23.25 -11.55
N TRP A 374 1.98 -22.43 -12.36
CA TRP A 374 3.43 -22.36 -12.43
C TRP A 374 3.86 -20.97 -12.86
N PHE A 375 5.06 -20.58 -12.43
CA PHE A 375 5.69 -19.34 -12.85
C PHE A 375 7.11 -19.68 -13.31
N ASP A 376 7.59 -18.97 -14.32
CA ASP A 376 8.99 -19.08 -14.70
C ASP A 376 9.82 -18.26 -13.73
N VAL A 377 10.62 -18.94 -12.90
CA VAL A 377 11.58 -18.32 -11.98
C VAL A 377 12.59 -17.41 -12.69
N ASN A 378 12.87 -17.66 -13.97
CA ASN A 378 13.77 -16.85 -14.78
C ASN A 378 13.05 -15.79 -15.64
N GLY A 379 11.71 -15.76 -15.60
CA GLY A 379 10.89 -14.80 -16.34
C GLY A 379 10.94 -14.92 -17.87
N LYS A 380 11.44 -16.03 -18.44
CA LYS A 380 11.54 -16.24 -19.89
C LYS A 380 10.23 -16.69 -20.53
N SER A 381 9.39 -17.40 -19.77
CA SER A 381 8.10 -17.92 -20.20
C SER A 381 6.96 -17.32 -19.39
N LYS A 382 5.81 -17.09 -20.04
CA LYS A 382 4.58 -16.70 -19.34
C LYS A 382 4.15 -17.84 -18.42
N GLY A 383 4.05 -17.57 -17.12
CA GLY A 383 3.49 -18.53 -16.16
C GLY A 383 2.05 -18.93 -16.51
N LYS A 384 1.56 -20.02 -15.90
CA LYS A 384 0.15 -20.41 -15.97
C LYS A 384 -0.53 -20.13 -14.64
N ALA A 385 -1.60 -19.35 -14.68
CA ALA A 385 -2.48 -19.15 -13.54
C ALA A 385 -3.49 -20.30 -13.44
N MET A 386 -4.01 -20.53 -12.24
CA MET A 386 -5.16 -21.40 -12.05
C MET A 386 -6.39 -20.82 -12.76
N GLN A 387 -7.30 -21.70 -13.16
CA GLN A 387 -8.52 -21.36 -13.86
C GLN A 387 -9.72 -21.73 -13.00
N TYR A 388 -10.63 -20.77 -12.83
CA TYR A 388 -11.85 -20.91 -12.07
C TYR A 388 -12.98 -20.22 -12.83
N GLU A 389 -14.18 -20.76 -12.69
CA GLU A 389 -15.41 -20.09 -13.07
C GLU A 389 -16.37 -20.00 -11.89
N LEU A 390 -17.22 -18.97 -11.90
CA LEU A 390 -18.34 -18.91 -10.96
C LEU A 390 -19.34 -19.98 -11.36
N ASN A 391 -19.70 -20.86 -10.42
CA ASN A 391 -20.66 -21.90 -10.69
C ASN A 391 -21.97 -21.26 -11.18
N ALA A 392 -22.53 -21.78 -12.28
CA ALA A 392 -23.65 -21.18 -13.00
C ALA A 392 -24.84 -20.83 -12.08
N ARG A 393 -25.07 -21.62 -11.02
CA ARG A 393 -26.13 -21.38 -10.03
C ARG A 393 -26.00 -20.08 -9.24
N TYR A 394 -24.79 -19.50 -9.20
CA TYR A 394 -24.51 -18.24 -8.51
C TYR A 394 -24.31 -17.07 -9.48
N VAL A 395 -24.42 -17.26 -10.80
CA VAL A 395 -24.26 -16.16 -11.77
C VAL A 395 -25.49 -15.26 -11.73
N VAL A 396 -25.28 -13.96 -11.50
CA VAL A 396 -26.33 -12.94 -11.45
C VAL A 396 -26.40 -12.18 -12.77
N ARG A 397 -27.37 -12.52 -13.64
CA ARG A 397 -27.82 -11.74 -14.81
C ARG A 397 -29.00 -10.85 -14.44
N LEU A 398 -28.91 -9.53 -14.58
CA LEU A 398 -29.98 -8.62 -14.14
C LEU A 398 -31.19 -8.60 -15.09
N GLU A 399 -30.95 -8.78 -16.40
CA GLU A 399 -31.96 -8.68 -17.46
C GLU A 399 -33.02 -9.81 -17.44
N GLU A 400 -32.73 -10.97 -16.84
CA GLU A 400 -33.60 -12.14 -16.86
C GLU A 400 -34.69 -12.13 -15.76
N SER A 401 -34.72 -11.10 -14.91
CA SER A 401 -35.56 -11.08 -13.71
C SER A 401 -37.02 -10.71 -13.96
N SER A 402 -37.41 -10.36 -15.19
CA SER A 402 -38.80 -9.96 -15.51
C SER A 402 -39.78 -11.12 -15.73
N ASN A 403 -39.29 -12.37 -15.87
CA ASN A 403 -40.13 -13.52 -16.29
C ASN A 403 -40.41 -14.56 -15.19
N GLY A 404 -40.18 -14.24 -13.91
CA GLY A 404 -40.89 -14.89 -12.78
C GLY A 404 -40.40 -16.26 -12.26
N GLU A 405 -39.47 -16.96 -12.90
CA GLU A 405 -38.96 -18.26 -12.41
C GLU A 405 -37.43 -18.30 -12.25
N ARG A 406 -36.88 -17.35 -11.50
CA ARG A 406 -35.48 -17.45 -11.10
C ARG A 406 -35.37 -18.23 -9.80
N ALA A 407 -34.77 -19.42 -9.84
CA ALA A 407 -34.34 -20.11 -8.62
C ALA A 407 -33.43 -19.15 -7.83
N SER A 408 -33.84 -18.82 -6.60
CA SER A 408 -33.09 -17.84 -5.81
C SER A 408 -31.69 -18.38 -5.56
N ILE A 409 -30.67 -17.54 -5.73
CA ILE A 409 -29.31 -17.88 -5.31
C ILE A 409 -29.25 -18.21 -3.81
N LEU A 410 -30.26 -17.78 -3.03
CA LEU A 410 -30.43 -18.13 -1.63
C LEU A 410 -30.89 -19.58 -1.42
N ASP A 411 -31.57 -20.19 -2.38
CA ASP A 411 -32.04 -21.58 -2.29
C ASP A 411 -30.94 -22.58 -2.65
N ALA A 412 -29.84 -22.11 -3.25
CA ALA A 412 -28.68 -22.94 -3.54
C ALA A 412 -28.10 -23.55 -2.25
N ALA A 413 -27.99 -24.88 -2.24
CA ALA A 413 -27.35 -25.61 -1.16
C ALA A 413 -25.83 -25.36 -1.19
N ILE A 414 -25.28 -24.93 -0.05
CA ILE A 414 -23.86 -24.69 0.12
C ILE A 414 -23.23 -25.93 0.76
N ALA A 415 -22.73 -26.84 -0.07
CA ALA A 415 -21.92 -27.97 0.38
C ALA A 415 -20.52 -27.45 0.74
N TYR A 416 -20.08 -27.67 1.98
CA TYR A 416 -18.72 -27.32 2.41
C TYR A 416 -17.84 -28.55 2.35
N ASN A 417 -16.87 -28.55 1.43
CA ASN A 417 -15.82 -29.55 1.35
C ASN A 417 -14.47 -28.89 1.70
N PRO A 418 -13.96 -29.07 2.94
CA PRO A 418 -12.69 -28.48 3.37
C PRO A 418 -11.46 -29.06 2.64
N PHE A 419 -11.64 -30.02 1.74
CA PHE A 419 -10.59 -30.55 0.88
C PHE A 419 -10.95 -30.41 -0.60
N GLY A 420 -11.82 -29.45 -0.91
CA GLY A 420 -12.02 -29.00 -2.28
C GLY A 420 -10.69 -28.69 -2.96
N TRP A 421 -10.66 -28.88 -4.27
CA TRP A 421 -9.51 -28.79 -5.15
C TRP A 421 -8.51 -27.70 -4.75
N ARG A 422 -7.24 -28.08 -4.55
CA ARG A 422 -6.17 -27.20 -4.07
C ARG A 422 -5.21 -26.80 -5.20
N PRO A 423 -4.62 -25.59 -5.13
CA PRO A 423 -3.53 -25.20 -6.01
C PRO A 423 -2.40 -26.24 -5.99
N VAL A 424 -2.07 -26.78 -7.16
CA VAL A 424 -0.88 -27.63 -7.32
C VAL A 424 0.18 -26.79 -8.02
N LEU A 425 1.23 -26.42 -7.28
CA LEU A 425 2.42 -25.80 -7.87
C LEU A 425 3.13 -26.87 -8.69
N ILE A 426 3.18 -26.69 -10.01
CA ILE A 426 4.03 -27.52 -10.86
C ILE A 426 5.37 -26.79 -10.98
N GLU A 427 6.35 -27.25 -10.19
CA GLU A 427 7.70 -26.69 -10.25
C GLU A 427 8.37 -27.14 -11.57
N ARG A 428 8.28 -26.32 -12.63
CA ARG A 428 9.04 -26.51 -13.88
C ARG A 428 10.52 -26.16 -13.63
N LYS A 429 11.19 -26.91 -12.76
CA LYS A 429 12.63 -26.70 -12.51
C LYS A 429 13.51 -27.24 -13.62
N ASN A 430 13.04 -28.19 -14.43
CA ASN A 430 13.82 -28.75 -15.55
C ASN A 430 12.91 -29.22 -16.70
N SER A 431 13.45 -29.24 -17.92
CA SER A 431 12.82 -29.55 -19.22
C SER A 431 12.31 -30.99 -19.42
N TRP A 432 11.88 -31.70 -18.37
CA TRP A 432 11.58 -33.15 -18.41
C TRP A 432 10.09 -33.50 -18.34
N PHE A 433 9.18 -32.53 -18.29
CA PHE A 433 7.76 -32.81 -18.40
C PHE A 433 7.42 -33.15 -19.86
N THR A 434 7.34 -34.45 -20.16
CA THR A 434 6.80 -34.94 -21.43
C THR A 434 5.26 -34.89 -21.38
N PRO A 435 4.58 -34.79 -22.55
CA PRO A 435 3.12 -34.88 -22.62
C PRO A 435 2.53 -36.12 -21.94
N GLU A 436 3.27 -37.25 -21.88
CA GLU A 436 2.87 -38.45 -21.11
C GLU A 436 2.81 -38.21 -19.60
N LEU A 437 3.73 -37.43 -19.04
CA LEU A 437 3.77 -37.16 -17.60
C LEU A 437 2.64 -36.20 -17.19
N ASP A 438 2.35 -35.20 -18.04
CA ASP A 438 1.18 -34.33 -17.87
C ASP A 438 -0.12 -35.15 -17.91
N ARG A 439 -0.25 -36.11 -18.84
CA ARG A 439 -1.42 -36.99 -18.93
C ARG A 439 -1.58 -37.87 -17.69
N LYS A 440 -0.49 -38.48 -17.20
CA LYS A 440 -0.53 -39.28 -15.94
C LYS A 440 -0.85 -38.43 -14.71
N LEU A 441 -0.39 -37.18 -14.67
CA LEU A 441 -0.72 -36.27 -13.57
C LEU A 441 -2.18 -35.86 -13.63
N ASP A 442 -2.72 -35.62 -14.83
CA ASP A 442 -4.14 -35.35 -15.02
C ASP A 442 -5.00 -36.57 -14.63
N ASP A 443 -4.60 -37.79 -15.01
CA ASP A 443 -5.28 -39.01 -14.56
C ASP A 443 -5.28 -39.14 -13.02
N LEU A 444 -4.18 -38.78 -12.34
CA LEU A 444 -4.09 -38.84 -10.87
C LEU A 444 -4.87 -37.72 -10.18
N LEU A 445 -4.92 -36.53 -10.76
CA LEU A 445 -5.62 -35.39 -10.18
C LEU A 445 -7.12 -35.46 -10.43
N PHE A 446 -7.54 -36.00 -11.58
CA PHE A 446 -8.94 -36.02 -12.03
C PHE A 446 -9.64 -37.38 -11.97
N ALA A 447 -8.97 -38.45 -11.50
CA ALA A 447 -9.63 -39.70 -11.13
C ALA A 447 -10.37 -39.55 -9.79
N ALA A 448 -11.59 -39.02 -9.85
CA ALA A 448 -12.58 -39.08 -8.77
C ALA A 448 -13.95 -39.49 -9.32
#